data_AF-A0A0F9PV82-F1
#
_entry.id   AF-A0A0F9PV82-F1
#
_cell.length_a   1.000
_cell.length_b   1.000
_cell.length_c   1.000
_cell.angle_alpha   90.00
_cell.angle_beta   90.00
_cell.angle_gamma   90.00
#
_symmetry.space_group_name_H-M   'P 1'
#
loop_
_entity.id
_entity.type
_entity.pdbx_description
1 polymer ?
#
loop_
_entity_poly.entity_id
_entity_poly.type
_entity_poly.pdbx_seq_one_letter_code
_entity_poly.pdbx_strand_id
1 'polypeptide(L)'
;MSMGHNVLTKIVNAVRQGLDLTGLTAALDTGTKGIAADVIAESTSATGVTIDGVVLQDGAIMAAGDTVVGDNASMGYTVAEGLILTGQGTTNDITLKNDADSNVLTVATGQTAIARVGGDQTLMIVIADADYTVLAANSGKIHHVANVSADRTFTLPTAAAGLYYEFWSTMEAADSHDWLIVTGSDTNYYKGGVLWCKSDVAEATASEVTIVAPNGSDDATIQIDLPSVGTVIRMYCDGTNWFLTGFVMSVATPSYT
;
A
#
# COMPACT_ATOMS: atom_id res chain seq x y z
N MET A 1 24.46 28.14 -58.27
CA MET A 1 23.41 29.14 -58.05
C MET A 1 22.11 28.66 -58.69
N SER A 2 21.10 28.38 -57.86
CA SER A 2 19.67 28.25 -58.14
C SER A 2 19.16 27.34 -59.28
N MET A 3 18.87 26.07 -58.95
CA MET A 3 17.84 25.26 -59.62
C MET A 3 16.40 25.59 -59.16
N GLY A 4 16.20 26.61 -58.31
CA GLY A 4 14.89 26.98 -57.76
C GLY A 4 13.99 27.81 -58.68
N HIS A 5 14.57 28.53 -59.65
CA HIS A 5 13.80 29.38 -60.58
C HIS A 5 13.09 28.63 -61.72
N ASN A 6 13.31 27.32 -61.87
CA ASN A 6 12.84 26.57 -63.04
C ASN A 6 11.40 26.06 -62.89
N VAL A 7 10.98 25.69 -61.66
CA VAL A 7 9.69 25.04 -61.43
C VAL A 7 8.55 26.07 -61.48
N LEU A 8 8.68 27.20 -60.79
CA LEU A 8 7.64 28.23 -60.77
C LEU A 8 7.41 28.84 -62.16
N THR A 9 8.49 29.06 -62.91
CA THR A 9 8.44 29.58 -64.29
C THR A 9 7.75 28.59 -65.24
N LYS A 10 7.99 27.28 -65.08
CA LYS A 10 7.30 26.24 -65.85
C LYS A 10 5.80 26.16 -65.54
N ILE A 11 5.44 26.30 -64.26
CA ILE A 11 4.03 26.30 -63.83
C ILE A 11 3.30 27.52 -64.37
N VAL A 12 3.86 28.72 -64.22
CA VAL A 12 3.29 29.96 -64.74
C VAL A 12 3.13 29.90 -66.27
N ASN A 13 4.10 29.32 -66.98
CA ASN A 13 4.00 29.15 -68.43
C ASN A 13 2.95 28.10 -68.83
N ALA A 14 2.76 27.04 -68.05
CA ALA A 14 1.70 26.05 -68.29
C ALA A 14 0.29 26.65 -68.08
N VAL A 15 0.10 27.46 -67.02
CA VAL A 15 -1.15 28.21 -66.77
C VAL A 15 -1.46 29.14 -67.95
N ARG A 16 -0.45 29.89 -68.42
CA ARG A 16 -0.60 30.84 -69.54
C ARG A 16 -0.89 30.15 -70.87
N GLN A 17 -0.51 28.89 -71.03
CA GLN A 17 -0.81 28.08 -72.22
C GLN A 17 -2.16 27.37 -72.15
N GLY A 18 -2.97 27.61 -71.11
CA GLY A 18 -4.31 27.02 -70.96
C GLY A 18 -4.29 25.52 -70.70
N LEU A 19 -3.16 24.96 -70.26
CA LEU A 19 -3.05 23.57 -69.86
C LEU A 19 -3.82 23.37 -68.55
N ASP A 20 -4.61 22.31 -68.48
CA ASP A 20 -5.33 21.93 -67.27
C ASP A 20 -4.33 21.44 -66.20
N LEU A 21 -4.28 22.18 -65.10
CA LEU A 21 -3.39 21.94 -63.98
C LEU A 21 -4.15 21.37 -62.77
N THR A 22 -5.40 20.97 -62.95
CA THR A 22 -6.19 20.29 -61.90
C THR A 22 -5.57 18.97 -61.46
N GLY A 23 -4.61 18.42 -62.21
CA GLY A 23 -3.73 17.31 -61.82
C GLY A 23 -2.29 17.69 -61.44
N LEU A 24 -1.91 18.98 -61.50
CA LEU A 24 -0.63 19.44 -60.99
C LEU A 24 -0.75 19.61 -59.47
N THR A 25 -0.73 18.49 -58.77
CA THR A 25 -0.38 18.47 -57.35
C THR A 25 1.05 18.98 -57.27
N ALA A 26 1.21 20.27 -56.98
CA ALA A 26 2.50 20.90 -56.83
C ALA A 26 3.30 20.14 -55.77
N ALA A 27 4.31 19.37 -56.19
CA ALA A 27 5.52 19.03 -55.45
C ALA A 27 5.41 18.90 -53.91
N LEU A 28 4.35 18.29 -53.37
CA LEU A 28 4.24 17.95 -51.97
C LEU A 28 4.62 16.48 -51.80
N ASP A 29 5.80 16.15 -52.36
CA ASP A 29 6.59 14.93 -52.21
C ASP A 29 5.92 13.79 -51.45
N THR A 30 5.48 12.85 -52.26
CA THR A 30 4.93 11.55 -51.90
C THR A 30 6.03 10.53 -51.59
N GLY A 31 7.28 10.95 -51.35
CA GLY A 31 8.38 10.12 -50.88
C GLY A 31 8.70 10.45 -49.43
N THR A 32 8.09 9.74 -48.48
CA THR A 32 8.36 9.83 -47.03
C THR A 32 8.74 11.25 -46.55
N LYS A 33 7.87 12.24 -46.79
CA LYS A 33 7.99 13.55 -46.17
C LYS A 33 7.38 13.54 -44.78
N GLY A 34 8.24 13.42 -43.77
CA GLY A 34 7.91 14.03 -42.49
C GLY A 34 7.60 15.52 -42.73
N ILE A 35 6.53 16.02 -42.13
CA ILE A 35 6.30 17.47 -42.05
C ILE A 35 7.31 18.00 -41.04
N ALA A 36 8.36 18.66 -41.50
CA ALA A 36 9.23 19.44 -40.61
C ALA A 36 8.51 20.75 -40.28
N ALA A 37 7.63 20.70 -39.30
CA ALA A 37 7.03 21.90 -38.71
C ALA A 37 7.75 22.19 -37.38
N ASP A 38 8.30 23.39 -37.26
CA ASP A 38 8.84 23.91 -36.00
C ASP A 38 7.69 24.23 -35.02
N VAL A 39 6.55 24.71 -35.57
CA VAL A 39 5.32 24.98 -34.81
C VAL A 39 4.14 24.37 -35.56
N ILE A 40 3.43 23.47 -34.89
CA ILE A 40 2.09 23.04 -35.30
C ILE A 40 1.10 23.82 -34.45
N ALA A 41 0.54 24.90 -35.00
CA ALA A 41 -0.41 25.76 -34.30
C ALA A 41 -1.85 25.26 -34.51
N GLU A 42 -2.62 25.17 -33.43
CA GLU A 42 -4.07 24.97 -33.50
C GLU A 42 -4.71 26.25 -34.07
N SER A 43 -5.45 26.13 -35.17
CA SER A 43 -6.13 27.27 -35.82
C SER A 43 -7.50 27.59 -35.17
N THR A 44 -7.97 26.73 -34.28
CA THR A 44 -9.31 26.80 -33.67
C THR A 44 -9.24 26.49 -32.19
N SER A 45 -10.30 26.69 -31.42
CA SER A 45 -10.32 26.47 -29.96
C SER A 45 -11.04 25.19 -29.54
N ALA A 46 -11.32 24.26 -30.47
CA ALA A 46 -12.41 23.31 -30.30
C ALA A 46 -12.03 21.83 -30.35
N THR A 47 -10.89 21.43 -30.94
CA THR A 47 -10.62 20.00 -31.17
C THR A 47 -9.15 19.57 -31.05
N GLY A 48 -8.22 20.48 -30.76
CA GLY A 48 -6.81 20.15 -30.63
C GLY A 48 -6.22 19.59 -31.94
N VAL A 49 -5.00 19.07 -31.84
CA VAL A 49 -4.33 18.36 -32.93
C VAL A 49 -4.48 16.85 -32.69
N THR A 50 -5.35 16.19 -33.45
CA THR A 50 -5.49 14.72 -33.38
C THR A 50 -4.34 14.06 -34.15
N ILE A 51 -3.49 13.33 -33.45
CA ILE A 51 -2.38 12.59 -34.05
C ILE A 51 -2.66 11.12 -33.79
N ASP A 52 -2.88 10.38 -34.87
CA ASP A 52 -3.25 8.95 -34.86
C ASP A 52 -2.10 8.05 -34.33
N GLY A 53 -0.95 8.65 -34.03
CA GLY A 53 0.25 8.00 -33.48
C GLY A 53 0.93 8.84 -32.39
N VAL A 54 2.20 8.56 -32.14
CA VAL A 54 2.96 9.15 -31.03
C VAL A 54 3.67 10.43 -31.47
N VAL A 55 3.43 11.55 -30.77
CA VAL A 55 4.27 12.75 -30.87
C VAL A 55 5.35 12.69 -29.82
N LEU A 56 6.53 12.22 -30.19
CA LEU A 56 7.72 12.37 -29.37
C LEU A 56 8.80 12.94 -30.27
N GLN A 57 9.13 14.22 -30.07
CA GLN A 57 10.14 14.89 -30.89
C GLN A 57 11.54 14.69 -30.30
N ASP A 58 11.69 14.61 -28.98
CA ASP A 58 12.95 14.31 -28.28
C ASP A 58 12.67 14.18 -26.77
N GLY A 59 12.95 13.04 -26.15
CA GLY A 59 12.95 12.92 -24.68
C GLY A 59 11.64 12.53 -23.99
N ALA A 60 10.80 13.50 -23.59
CA ALA A 60 9.77 13.32 -22.55
C ALA A 60 8.34 13.70 -22.98
N ILE A 61 7.33 13.12 -22.33
CA ILE A 61 5.93 13.58 -22.38
C ILE A 61 5.79 14.78 -21.44
N MET A 62 5.56 15.97 -21.98
CA MET A 62 5.29 17.18 -21.19
C MET A 62 3.79 17.39 -21.06
N ALA A 63 3.25 17.08 -19.88
CA ALA A 63 1.89 17.47 -19.50
C ALA A 63 1.91 18.97 -19.14
N ALA A 64 1.36 19.82 -20.00
CA ALA A 64 1.44 21.28 -19.86
C ALA A 64 0.23 21.91 -19.13
N GLY A 65 -0.83 21.14 -18.85
CA GLY A 65 -2.05 21.60 -18.19
C GLY A 65 -2.44 20.73 -16.99
N ASP A 66 -3.33 21.22 -16.14
CA ASP A 66 -3.96 20.46 -15.06
C ASP A 66 -5.03 19.50 -15.59
N THR A 67 -5.39 18.48 -14.81
CA THR A 67 -6.58 17.65 -15.05
C THR A 67 -7.75 18.21 -14.26
N VAL A 68 -8.90 18.46 -14.88
CA VAL A 68 -10.10 18.94 -14.18
C VAL A 68 -11.15 17.85 -14.03
N VAL A 69 -12.04 18.02 -13.06
CA VAL A 69 -13.15 17.07 -12.85
C VAL A 69 -14.01 16.97 -14.10
N GLY A 70 -14.25 15.74 -14.55
CA GLY A 70 -15.03 15.47 -15.76
C GLY A 70 -14.19 15.39 -17.03
N ASP A 71 -12.88 15.69 -16.96
CA ASP A 71 -11.97 15.31 -18.02
C ASP A 71 -11.99 13.79 -18.21
N ASN A 72 -11.74 13.38 -19.45
CA ASN A 72 -11.42 11.99 -19.72
C ASN A 72 -10.09 11.62 -19.02
N ALA A 73 -9.73 10.33 -18.98
CA ALA A 73 -8.44 9.93 -18.40
C ALA A 73 -7.29 10.74 -18.99
N SER A 74 -6.51 11.42 -18.13
CA SER A 74 -5.57 12.45 -18.54
C SER A 74 -4.34 12.49 -17.63
N MET A 75 -3.26 13.06 -18.16
CA MET A 75 -2.06 13.40 -17.39
C MET A 75 -1.87 14.92 -17.42
N GLY A 76 -1.62 15.49 -16.26
CA GLY A 76 -1.45 16.92 -16.05
C GLY A 76 -0.29 17.28 -15.14
N TYR A 77 -0.07 18.58 -14.94
CA TYR A 77 0.86 19.10 -13.94
C TYR A 77 0.39 20.44 -13.38
N THR A 78 0.55 20.62 -12.07
CA THR A 78 0.54 21.94 -11.43
C THR A 78 1.76 22.10 -10.54
N VAL A 79 2.19 23.35 -10.33
CA VAL A 79 3.33 23.64 -9.43
C VAL A 79 3.04 23.18 -7.99
N ALA A 80 1.77 23.17 -7.58
CA ALA A 80 1.36 22.80 -6.23
C ALA A 80 1.22 21.29 -6.04
N GLU A 81 0.74 20.55 -7.04
CA GLU A 81 0.38 19.12 -6.90
C GLU A 81 1.38 18.19 -7.61
N GLY A 82 2.25 18.73 -8.45
CA GLY A 82 3.24 17.96 -9.20
C GLY A 82 2.62 17.27 -10.40
N LEU A 83 3.08 16.05 -10.72
CA LEU A 83 2.50 15.22 -11.77
C LEU A 83 1.12 14.74 -11.31
N ILE A 84 0.10 14.97 -12.14
CA ILE A 84 -1.27 14.61 -11.84
C ILE A 84 -1.72 13.57 -12.86
N LEU A 85 -2.23 12.43 -12.38
CA LEU A 85 -2.88 11.42 -13.21
C LEU A 85 -4.32 11.29 -12.72
N THR A 86 -5.27 11.46 -13.62
CA THR A 86 -6.67 11.16 -13.36
C THR A 86 -7.15 10.11 -14.34
N GLY A 87 -8.01 9.22 -13.88
CA GLY A 87 -8.68 8.27 -14.75
C GLY A 87 -10.14 8.12 -14.35
N GLN A 88 -10.93 7.64 -15.30
CA GLN A 88 -12.39 7.56 -15.21
C GLN A 88 -12.85 6.11 -15.45
N GLY A 89 -12.05 5.13 -15.02
CA GLY A 89 -12.40 3.73 -15.21
C GLY A 89 -13.62 3.36 -14.37
N THR A 90 -14.43 2.43 -14.85
CA THR A 90 -15.65 2.00 -14.14
C THR A 90 -15.38 1.15 -12.91
N THR A 91 -14.19 0.56 -12.82
CA THR A 91 -13.75 -0.30 -11.71
C THR A 91 -12.59 0.33 -10.93
N ASN A 92 -11.60 0.83 -11.66
CA ASN A 92 -10.45 1.53 -11.10
C ASN A 92 -10.24 2.80 -11.92
N ASP A 93 -10.11 3.93 -11.23
CA ASP A 93 -9.73 5.18 -11.88
C ASP A 93 -8.31 5.08 -12.43
N ILE A 94 -7.38 4.51 -11.65
CA ILE A 94 -5.98 4.33 -12.05
C ILE A 94 -5.57 2.86 -11.89
N THR A 95 -4.89 2.31 -12.90
CA THR A 95 -4.31 0.96 -12.86
C THR A 95 -2.88 0.98 -13.42
N LEU A 96 -1.91 0.54 -12.63
CA LEU A 96 -0.56 0.23 -13.07
C LEU A 96 -0.42 -1.29 -13.17
N LYS A 97 0.10 -1.81 -14.29
CA LYS A 97 0.28 -3.25 -14.53
C LYS A 97 1.75 -3.60 -14.75
N ASN A 98 2.12 -4.84 -14.46
CA ASN A 98 3.39 -5.40 -14.92
C ASN A 98 3.27 -5.86 -16.38
N ASP A 99 4.40 -6.24 -16.99
CA ASP A 99 4.46 -6.70 -18.38
C ASP A 99 3.74 -8.04 -18.62
N ALA A 100 3.44 -8.79 -17.55
CA ALA A 100 2.59 -9.97 -17.57
C ALA A 100 1.09 -9.63 -17.40
N ASP A 101 0.71 -8.37 -17.59
CA ASP A 101 -0.67 -7.88 -17.52
C ASP A 101 -1.35 -8.07 -16.15
N SER A 102 -0.57 -8.15 -15.08
CA SER A 102 -1.06 -8.20 -13.69
C SER A 102 -1.02 -6.81 -13.06
N ASN A 103 -2.05 -6.46 -12.29
CA ASN A 103 -2.06 -5.18 -11.56
C ASN A 103 -0.91 -5.14 -10.54
N VAL A 104 -0.28 -3.96 -10.42
CA VAL A 104 0.77 -3.65 -9.43
C VAL A 104 0.24 -2.62 -8.43
N LEU A 105 -0.52 -1.64 -8.94
CA LEU A 105 -1.14 -0.58 -8.14
C LEU A 105 -2.50 -0.24 -8.71
N THR A 106 -3.50 -0.04 -7.85
CA THR A 106 -4.79 0.51 -8.28
C THR A 106 -5.30 1.60 -7.35
N VAL A 107 -6.02 2.53 -7.93
CA VAL A 107 -6.96 3.42 -7.22
C VAL A 107 -8.34 3.02 -7.68
N ALA A 108 -9.12 2.42 -6.79
CA ALA A 108 -10.49 2.03 -7.09
C ALA A 108 -11.35 3.28 -7.31
N THR A 109 -12.37 3.16 -8.17
CA THR A 109 -13.21 4.31 -8.57
C THR A 109 -13.80 5.03 -7.36
N GLY A 110 -13.56 6.34 -7.28
CA GLY A 110 -14.08 7.20 -6.21
C GLY A 110 -13.39 7.07 -4.85
N GLN A 111 -12.27 6.35 -4.76
CA GLN A 111 -11.48 6.23 -3.53
C GLN A 111 -10.36 7.25 -3.46
N THR A 112 -9.99 7.64 -2.24
CA THR A 112 -8.85 8.53 -1.95
C THR A 112 -7.60 7.77 -1.48
N ALA A 113 -7.64 6.44 -1.54
CA ALA A 113 -6.57 5.57 -1.06
C ALA A 113 -6.14 4.59 -2.14
N ILE A 114 -4.87 4.22 -2.09
CA ILE A 114 -4.26 3.28 -3.03
C ILE A 114 -4.39 1.86 -2.46
N ALA A 115 -4.79 0.91 -3.30
CA ALA A 115 -4.67 -0.50 -2.99
C ALA A 115 -3.33 -1.02 -3.54
N ARG A 116 -2.43 -1.45 -2.63
CA ARG A 116 -1.21 -2.17 -3.03
C ARG A 116 -1.60 -3.59 -3.42
N VAL A 117 -1.29 -3.99 -4.65
CA VAL A 117 -1.49 -5.39 -5.07
C VAL A 117 -0.45 -6.24 -4.37
N GLY A 118 -0.89 -7.13 -3.48
CA GLY A 118 -0.04 -7.94 -2.59
C GLY A 118 -0.26 -7.70 -1.09
N GLY A 119 -0.84 -6.55 -0.68
CA GLY A 119 -1.09 -6.23 0.73
C GLY A 119 0.11 -5.60 1.47
N ASP A 120 0.10 -5.67 2.80
CA ASP A 120 1.25 -5.34 3.65
C ASP A 120 2.12 -6.58 3.82
N GLN A 121 3.35 -6.53 3.31
CA GLN A 121 4.29 -7.66 3.35
C GLN A 121 4.95 -7.82 4.73
N THR A 122 4.66 -6.93 5.68
CA THR A 122 5.20 -6.98 7.03
C THR A 122 4.41 -7.98 7.89
N LEU A 123 4.81 -9.25 7.86
CA LEU A 123 4.17 -10.33 8.63
C LEU A 123 4.34 -10.18 10.15
N MET A 124 5.35 -9.41 10.57
CA MET A 124 5.76 -9.29 11.96
C MET A 124 6.03 -7.84 12.36
N ILE A 125 5.50 -7.44 13.51
CA ILE A 125 5.81 -6.20 14.22
C ILE A 125 6.87 -6.53 15.27
N VAL A 126 8.04 -5.90 15.17
CA VAL A 126 9.04 -5.95 16.23
C VAL A 126 8.67 -4.90 17.27
N ILE A 127 8.28 -5.35 18.46
CA ILE A 127 8.02 -4.47 19.58
C ILE A 127 9.36 -3.95 20.11
N ALA A 128 9.49 -2.64 20.22
CA ALA A 128 10.67 -2.01 20.82
C ALA A 128 10.73 -2.31 22.33
N ASP A 129 11.90 -2.15 22.94
CA ASP A 129 12.05 -2.18 24.40
C ASP A 129 11.40 -0.94 25.03
N ALA A 130 10.06 -0.89 25.03
CA ALA A 130 9.18 0.16 25.55
C ALA A 130 7.75 -0.39 25.71
N ASP A 131 6.90 0.31 26.46
CA ASP A 131 5.46 0.08 26.39
C ASP A 131 4.96 0.26 24.95
N TYR A 132 3.98 -0.55 24.55
CA TYR A 132 3.52 -0.61 23.17
C TYR A 132 2.00 -0.58 23.07
N THR A 133 1.48 0.38 22.30
CA THR A 133 0.06 0.43 21.94
C THR A 133 -0.14 -0.28 20.61
N VAL A 134 -0.90 -1.37 20.64
CA VAL A 134 -1.22 -2.21 19.49
C VAL A 134 -2.19 -1.47 18.58
N LEU A 135 -1.87 -1.41 17.29
CA LEU A 135 -2.74 -0.77 16.29
C LEU A 135 -3.79 -1.75 15.76
N ALA A 136 -5.01 -1.28 15.53
CA ALA A 136 -6.06 -2.03 14.82
C ALA A 136 -5.57 -2.53 13.44
N ALA A 137 -4.78 -1.72 12.75
CA ALA A 137 -4.18 -2.04 11.45
C ALA A 137 -3.14 -3.18 11.50
N ASN A 138 -2.67 -3.56 12.68
CA ASN A 138 -1.73 -4.68 12.88
C ASN A 138 -2.45 -6.01 13.20
N SER A 139 -3.79 -6.03 13.18
CA SER A 139 -4.55 -7.27 13.31
C SER A 139 -4.11 -8.29 12.24
N GLY A 140 -3.90 -9.54 12.65
CA GLY A 140 -3.37 -10.60 11.78
C GLY A 140 -1.85 -10.69 11.71
N LYS A 141 -1.11 -9.75 12.32
CA LYS A 141 0.35 -9.77 12.36
C LYS A 141 0.89 -10.38 13.66
N ILE A 142 2.05 -10.99 13.56
CA ILE A 142 2.81 -11.47 14.72
C ILE A 142 3.45 -10.26 15.40
N HIS A 143 3.30 -10.14 16.71
CA HIS A 143 4.00 -9.18 17.54
C HIS A 143 5.16 -9.90 18.23
N HIS A 144 6.36 -9.64 17.73
CA HIS A 144 7.59 -10.20 18.26
C HIS A 144 8.07 -9.37 19.43
N VAL A 145 8.22 -10.02 20.58
CA VAL A 145 8.72 -9.41 21.82
C VAL A 145 10.09 -10.03 22.12
N ALA A 146 11.12 -9.18 22.04
CA ALA A 146 12.48 -9.52 22.42
C ALA A 146 12.66 -9.41 23.94
N ASN A 147 13.89 -9.62 24.42
CA ASN A 147 14.24 -9.37 25.83
C ASN A 147 14.04 -7.88 26.16
N VAL A 148 13.34 -7.58 27.25
CA VAL A 148 13.04 -6.20 27.67
C VAL A 148 13.88 -5.80 28.89
N SER A 149 14.03 -4.50 29.14
CA SER A 149 14.86 -3.97 30.24
C SER A 149 14.09 -3.57 31.51
N ALA A 150 12.77 -3.79 31.53
CA ALA A 150 11.82 -3.50 32.60
C ALA A 150 10.49 -4.16 32.24
N ASP A 151 9.55 -4.23 33.17
CA ASP A 151 8.19 -4.72 32.86
C ASP A 151 7.57 -3.87 31.74
N ARG A 152 6.87 -4.52 30.81
CA ARG A 152 6.27 -3.85 29.66
C ARG A 152 4.78 -4.07 29.55
N THR A 153 4.09 -2.99 29.23
CA THR A 153 2.66 -3.00 28.97
C THR A 153 2.37 -2.95 27.48
N PHE A 154 1.64 -3.96 27.00
CA PHE A 154 1.12 -4.06 25.63
C PHE A 154 -0.39 -3.78 25.66
N THR A 155 -0.78 -2.59 25.22
CA THR A 155 -2.18 -2.13 25.23
C THR A 155 -2.87 -2.48 23.92
N LEU A 156 -3.89 -3.34 23.98
CA LEU A 156 -4.74 -3.67 22.84
C LEU A 156 -5.56 -2.46 22.37
N PRO A 157 -5.93 -2.37 21.08
CA PRO A 157 -6.76 -1.28 20.59
C PRO A 157 -8.19 -1.40 21.13
N THR A 158 -8.99 -0.36 20.89
CA THR A 158 -10.43 -0.40 21.12
C THR A 158 -11.05 -1.67 20.53
N ALA A 159 -11.79 -2.41 21.37
CA ALA A 159 -12.42 -3.66 20.98
C ALA A 159 -13.30 -3.50 19.73
N ALA A 160 -13.08 -4.36 18.74
CA ALA A 160 -13.86 -4.45 17.52
C ALA A 160 -13.88 -5.89 17.01
N ALA A 161 -15.02 -6.31 16.46
CA ALA A 161 -15.20 -7.70 16.03
C ALA A 161 -14.22 -8.04 14.89
N GLY A 162 -13.56 -9.19 15.01
CA GLY A 162 -12.64 -9.66 13.97
C GLY A 162 -11.17 -9.28 14.19
N LEU A 163 -10.86 -8.49 15.22
CA LEU A 163 -9.46 -8.22 15.57
C LEU A 163 -8.78 -9.49 16.10
N TYR A 164 -7.55 -9.73 15.67
CA TYR A 164 -6.74 -10.88 16.04
C TYR A 164 -5.27 -10.51 16.21
N TYR A 165 -4.65 -10.94 17.29
CA TYR A 165 -3.25 -10.66 17.60
C TYR A 165 -2.52 -11.89 18.11
N GLU A 166 -1.24 -11.99 17.77
CA GLU A 166 -0.31 -12.96 18.36
C GLU A 166 0.88 -12.23 18.96
N PHE A 167 1.29 -12.61 20.17
CA PHE A 167 2.52 -12.15 20.82
C PHE A 167 3.47 -13.33 20.97
N TRP A 168 4.65 -13.21 20.39
CA TRP A 168 5.65 -14.28 20.33
C TRP A 168 6.91 -13.84 21.06
N SER A 169 7.35 -14.69 21.99
CA SER A 169 8.69 -14.61 22.57
C SER A 169 9.73 -15.06 21.57
N THR A 170 10.74 -14.20 21.38
CA THR A 170 11.90 -14.45 20.53
C THR A 170 13.22 -14.18 21.25
N MET A 171 13.16 -14.07 22.57
CA MET A 171 14.32 -14.02 23.43
C MET A 171 15.18 -15.28 23.33
N GLU A 172 16.43 -15.16 23.75
CA GLU A 172 17.39 -16.28 23.78
C GLU A 172 17.44 -16.97 25.16
N ALA A 173 16.87 -16.35 26.20
CA ALA A 173 16.77 -16.84 27.57
C ALA A 173 15.55 -16.22 28.26
N ALA A 174 15.15 -16.75 29.44
CA ALA A 174 14.06 -16.19 30.24
C ALA A 174 14.29 -14.72 30.60
N ASP A 175 13.21 -13.93 30.61
CA ASP A 175 13.27 -12.51 30.92
C ASP A 175 13.52 -12.35 32.40
N SER A 176 14.09 -11.21 32.76
CA SER A 176 14.11 -10.76 34.16
C SER A 176 12.96 -9.81 34.47
N HIS A 177 12.01 -9.63 33.54
CA HIS A 177 10.90 -8.69 33.64
C HIS A 177 9.58 -9.25 33.09
N ASP A 178 8.47 -8.61 33.43
CA ASP A 178 7.12 -9.13 33.16
C ASP A 178 6.49 -8.51 31.92
N TRP A 179 5.58 -9.27 31.28
CA TRP A 179 4.75 -8.75 30.18
C TRP A 179 3.31 -8.62 30.65
N LEU A 180 2.76 -7.41 30.51
CA LEU A 180 1.38 -7.09 30.83
C LEU A 180 0.65 -6.83 29.52
N ILE A 181 -0.30 -7.69 29.15
CA ILE A 181 -1.17 -7.44 28.00
C ILE A 181 -2.51 -6.96 28.52
N VAL A 182 -2.86 -5.72 28.20
CA VAL A 182 -4.08 -5.06 28.69
C VAL A 182 -5.08 -4.86 27.56
N THR A 183 -6.38 -5.05 27.84
CA THR A 183 -7.46 -4.90 26.84
C THR A 183 -7.74 -3.47 26.43
N GLY A 184 -7.16 -2.49 27.15
CA GLY A 184 -7.35 -1.06 26.92
C GLY A 184 -8.63 -0.48 27.54
N SER A 185 -9.46 -1.31 28.20
CA SER A 185 -10.66 -0.88 28.94
C SER A 185 -11.13 -1.96 29.91
N ASP A 186 -11.51 -1.58 31.14
CA ASP A 186 -12.06 -2.49 32.16
C ASP A 186 -13.45 -3.06 31.79
N THR A 187 -14.06 -2.56 30.71
CA THR A 187 -15.30 -3.12 30.15
C THR A 187 -15.07 -4.26 29.16
N ASN A 188 -13.80 -4.52 28.79
CA ASN A 188 -13.39 -5.55 27.87
C ASN A 188 -12.47 -6.50 28.64
N TYR A 189 -12.86 -7.76 28.80
CA TYR A 189 -12.10 -8.71 29.63
C TYR A 189 -11.72 -9.97 28.83
N TYR A 190 -10.78 -10.73 29.38
CA TYR A 190 -10.32 -11.98 28.80
C TYR A 190 -11.30 -13.12 29.06
N LYS A 191 -11.42 -14.01 28.07
CA LYS A 191 -12.09 -15.32 28.15
C LYS A 191 -11.17 -16.39 27.56
N GLY A 192 -11.36 -17.65 27.93
CA GLY A 192 -10.52 -18.75 27.45
C GLY A 192 -9.41 -19.08 28.44
N GLY A 193 -8.16 -19.14 27.99
CA GLY A 193 -7.02 -19.42 28.85
C GLY A 193 -5.81 -19.96 28.10
N VAL A 194 -4.68 -20.07 28.80
CA VAL A 194 -3.40 -20.53 28.25
C VAL A 194 -3.00 -21.87 28.84
N LEU A 195 -2.29 -22.69 28.05
CA LEU A 195 -1.50 -23.79 28.61
C LEU A 195 -0.20 -23.19 29.14
N TRP A 196 -0.02 -23.21 30.45
CA TRP A 196 1.19 -22.73 31.11
C TRP A 196 2.10 -23.90 31.47
N CYS A 197 3.39 -23.70 31.27
CA CYS A 197 4.44 -24.59 31.74
C CYS A 197 5.50 -23.78 32.47
N LYS A 198 5.81 -24.18 33.69
CA LYS A 198 6.84 -23.53 34.50
C LYS A 198 8.23 -23.67 33.85
N SER A 199 8.94 -22.57 33.63
CA SER A 199 10.19 -22.57 32.87
C SER A 199 11.46 -22.82 33.69
N ASP A 200 11.42 -22.66 35.02
CA ASP A 200 12.58 -22.74 35.93
C ASP A 200 12.55 -24.00 36.83
N VAL A 201 11.95 -25.09 36.34
CA VAL A 201 11.83 -26.32 37.14
C VAL A 201 13.21 -26.94 37.37
N ALA A 202 13.69 -26.90 38.62
CA ALA A 202 14.79 -27.76 39.05
C ALA A 202 14.32 -29.22 38.90
N GLU A 203 15.08 -30.06 38.19
CA GLU A 203 14.73 -31.41 37.69
C GLU A 203 14.24 -32.47 38.71
N ALA A 204 13.76 -32.13 39.92
CA ALA A 204 13.34 -33.07 40.96
C ALA A 204 11.85 -33.00 41.36
N THR A 205 11.06 -32.03 40.87
CA THR A 205 9.62 -31.95 41.11
C THR A 205 8.94 -31.69 39.77
N ALA A 206 7.96 -32.53 39.41
CA ALA A 206 7.36 -32.60 38.08
C ALA A 206 7.15 -31.23 37.41
N SER A 207 7.48 -31.13 36.11
CA SER A 207 7.11 -30.00 35.28
C SER A 207 5.62 -29.69 35.45
N GLU A 208 5.30 -28.51 35.98
CA GLU A 208 3.93 -28.08 36.17
C GLU A 208 3.40 -27.57 34.84
N VAL A 209 2.66 -28.44 34.15
CA VAL A 209 1.88 -28.07 32.97
C VAL A 209 0.42 -28.01 33.39
N THR A 210 -0.16 -26.82 33.37
CA THR A 210 -1.55 -26.59 33.78
C THR A 210 -2.23 -25.54 32.92
N ILE A 211 -3.55 -25.45 33.01
CA ILE A 211 -4.33 -24.42 32.33
C ILE A 211 -4.52 -23.26 33.30
N VAL A 212 -4.23 -22.05 32.82
CA VAL A 212 -4.46 -20.81 33.57
C VAL A 212 -5.46 -19.97 32.79
N ALA A 213 -6.58 -19.65 33.44
CA ALA A 213 -7.73 -19.01 32.81
C ALA A 213 -8.22 -17.82 33.64
N PRO A 214 -8.75 -16.77 32.97
CA PRO A 214 -9.42 -15.67 33.64
C PRO A 214 -10.75 -16.11 34.25
N ASN A 215 -11.30 -15.29 35.14
CA ASN A 215 -12.62 -15.43 35.75
C ASN A 215 -13.77 -15.22 34.75
N GLY A 216 -13.48 -14.57 33.61
CA GLY A 216 -14.45 -14.32 32.54
C GLY A 216 -15.49 -13.24 32.84
N SER A 217 -15.21 -12.31 33.78
CA SER A 217 -16.10 -11.20 34.14
C SER A 217 -15.45 -9.82 34.24
N ASP A 218 -14.18 -9.74 34.63
CA ASP A 218 -13.53 -8.47 34.99
C ASP A 218 -12.01 -8.45 34.77
N ASP A 219 -11.41 -9.57 34.37
CA ASP A 219 -9.97 -9.63 34.09
C ASP A 219 -9.61 -8.92 32.77
N ALA A 220 -9.13 -7.68 32.86
CA ALA A 220 -8.74 -6.83 31.72
C ALA A 220 -7.24 -6.91 31.39
N THR A 221 -6.46 -7.61 32.22
CA THR A 221 -5.02 -7.79 32.05
C THR A 221 -4.65 -9.26 32.20
N ILE A 222 -3.74 -9.74 31.35
CA ILE A 222 -2.94 -10.93 31.64
C ILE A 222 -1.49 -10.48 31.87
N GLN A 223 -0.94 -10.87 33.01
CA GLN A 223 0.45 -10.68 33.35
C GLN A 223 1.20 -12.01 33.23
N ILE A 224 2.29 -12.00 32.47
CA ILE A 224 3.21 -13.12 32.31
C ILE A 224 4.48 -12.78 33.08
N ASP A 225 4.71 -13.52 34.16
CA ASP A 225 5.81 -13.25 35.07
C ASP A 225 7.10 -13.92 34.61
N LEU A 226 8.07 -13.12 34.16
CA LEU A 226 9.36 -13.59 33.65
C LEU A 226 9.18 -14.61 32.50
N PRO A 227 8.62 -14.20 31.35
CA PRO A 227 8.40 -15.08 30.20
C PRO A 227 9.71 -15.66 29.68
N SER A 228 9.64 -16.86 29.13
CA SER A 228 10.75 -17.58 28.53
C SER A 228 10.47 -17.94 27.08
N VAL A 229 11.51 -18.45 26.42
CA VAL A 229 11.48 -18.92 25.04
C VAL A 229 10.33 -19.92 24.84
N GLY A 230 9.63 -19.80 23.71
CA GLY A 230 8.47 -20.63 23.40
C GLY A 230 7.12 -20.08 23.91
N THR A 231 7.11 -18.96 24.63
CA THR A 231 5.87 -18.25 24.96
C THR A 231 5.21 -17.69 23.71
N VAL A 232 3.96 -18.10 23.45
CA VAL A 232 3.11 -17.63 22.37
C VAL A 232 1.70 -17.43 22.89
N ILE A 233 1.20 -16.20 22.82
CA ILE A 233 -0.17 -15.87 23.17
C ILE A 233 -0.91 -15.41 21.94
N ARG A 234 -2.15 -15.87 21.79
CA ARG A 234 -3.07 -15.49 20.72
C ARG A 234 -4.35 -14.98 21.31
N MET A 235 -4.93 -13.98 20.66
CA MET A 235 -6.20 -13.40 21.10
C MET A 235 -7.05 -12.97 19.93
N TYR A 236 -8.36 -13.15 20.07
CA TYR A 236 -9.37 -12.74 19.11
C TYR A 236 -10.46 -11.91 19.82
N CYS A 237 -10.93 -10.83 19.20
CA CYS A 237 -12.00 -10.01 19.72
C CYS A 237 -13.35 -10.31 19.05
N ASP A 238 -14.39 -10.58 19.85
CA ASP A 238 -15.77 -10.74 19.37
C ASP A 238 -16.51 -9.40 19.17
N GLY A 239 -15.83 -8.27 19.40
CA GLY A 239 -16.39 -6.92 19.44
C GLY A 239 -16.65 -6.40 20.84
N THR A 240 -16.42 -7.20 21.89
CA THR A 240 -16.50 -6.78 23.29
C THR A 240 -15.39 -7.40 24.13
N ASN A 241 -15.21 -8.71 24.09
CA ASN A 241 -14.24 -9.42 24.92
C ASN A 241 -13.13 -10.04 24.09
N TRP A 242 -12.02 -10.35 24.75
CA TRP A 242 -10.86 -10.95 24.13
C TRP A 242 -10.77 -12.44 24.48
N PHE A 243 -10.93 -13.30 23.49
CA PHE A 243 -10.77 -14.74 23.63
C PHE A 243 -9.29 -15.08 23.49
N LEU A 244 -8.69 -15.49 24.59
CA LEU A 244 -7.27 -15.79 24.75
C LEU A 244 -7.01 -17.29 24.62
N THR A 245 -5.95 -17.65 23.90
CA THR A 245 -5.40 -19.00 23.85
C THR A 245 -3.90 -18.96 23.59
N GLY A 246 -3.15 -19.97 24.00
CA GLY A 246 -1.70 -19.99 23.75
C GLY A 246 -0.94 -20.95 24.64
N PHE A 247 0.38 -20.89 24.48
CA PHE A 247 1.36 -21.59 25.30
C PHE A 247 2.19 -20.54 26.03
N VAL A 248 2.26 -20.61 27.35
CA VAL A 248 3.06 -19.69 28.16
C VAL A 248 4.14 -20.46 28.89
N MET A 249 5.39 -20.06 28.70
CA MET A 249 6.55 -20.57 29.41
C MET A 249 7.03 -19.45 30.32
N SER A 250 6.95 -19.60 31.63
CA SER A 250 7.31 -18.51 32.56
C SER A 250 7.69 -19.05 33.94
N VAL A 251 8.39 -18.24 34.74
CA VAL A 251 8.89 -18.66 36.08
C VAL A 251 7.73 -18.79 37.07
N ALA A 252 6.82 -17.81 37.07
CA ALA A 252 5.62 -17.84 37.89
C ALA A 252 4.36 -18.03 37.03
N THR A 253 3.30 -18.51 37.68
CA THR A 253 2.01 -18.74 37.06
C THR A 253 1.45 -17.41 36.58
N PRO A 254 1.04 -17.28 35.29
CA PRO A 254 0.40 -16.08 34.80
C PRO A 254 -0.77 -15.67 35.67
N SER A 255 -0.95 -14.36 35.85
CA SER A 255 -2.07 -13.82 36.62
C SER A 255 -3.00 -13.03 35.73
N TYR A 256 -4.27 -12.98 36.13
CA TYR A 256 -5.30 -12.18 35.49
C TYR A 256 -5.85 -11.19 36.51
N THR A 257 -6.02 -9.94 36.09
CA THR A 257 -6.50 -8.82 36.93
C THR A 257 -7.37 -7.87 36.14
#